data_AF-A0A2U1S5F9-F1
#
_entry.id   AF-A0A2U1S5F9-F1
#
_cell.length_a   1.000
_cell.length_b   1.000
_cell.length_c   1.000
_cell.angle_alpha   90.00
_cell.angle_beta   90.00
_cell.angle_gamma   90.00
#
_symmetry.space_group_name_H-M   'P 1'
#
loop_
_entity.id
_entity.type
_entity.pdbx_description
1 polymer ?
#
loop_
_entity_poly.entity_id
_entity_poly.type
_entity_poly.pdbx_seq_one_letter_code
_entity_poly.pdbx_strand_id
1 'polypeptide(L)' 'MSLLIGHVKGYGEELNMYEVVFMEDLNYEDQKKHVKKLWKEDPKKYYEWKEWCIEWNQLPSFFGTHDNPIDIDESKL' A
#
# COMPACT_ATOMS: atom_id res chain seq x y z
N MET A 1 -11.81 -25.49 -14.44
CA MET A 1 -11.70 -24.22 -13.70
C MET A 1 -10.33 -24.20 -13.07
N SER A 2 -9.40 -23.46 -13.67
CA SER A 2 -8.09 -23.24 -13.06
C SER A 2 -8.32 -22.40 -11.80
N LEU A 3 -8.02 -22.95 -10.62
CA LEU A 3 -7.81 -22.13 -9.44
C LEU A 3 -6.62 -21.22 -9.78
N LEU A 4 -6.90 -19.97 -10.13
CA LEU A 4 -5.94 -18.91 -9.92
C LEU A 4 -5.75 -18.88 -8.41
N ILE A 5 -4.67 -19.50 -7.94
CA ILE A 5 -4.13 -19.21 -6.62
C ILE A 5 -3.70 -17.75 -6.72
N GLY A 6 -4.65 -16.83 -6.51
CA GLY A 6 -4.36 -15.42 -6.40
C GLY A 6 -3.35 -15.31 -5.27
N HIS A 7 -2.11 -15.00 -5.62
CA HIS A 7 -1.10 -14.67 -4.62
C HIS A 7 -1.69 -13.50 -3.83
N VAL A 8 -2.09 -13.77 -2.60
CA VAL A 8 -2.62 -12.77 -1.68
C VAL A 8 -1.45 -11.82 -1.39
N LYS A 9 -1.43 -10.67 -2.06
CA LYS A 9 -0.43 -9.62 -1.83
C LYS A 9 -0.83 -8.80 -0.62
N GLY A 10 0.12 -8.53 0.27
CA GLY A 10 -0.03 -7.59 1.37
C GLY A 10 -0.90 -8.17 2.48
N TYR A 11 -2.00 -7.47 2.79
CA TYR A 11 -2.94 -7.86 3.83
C TYR A 11 -4.10 -8.70 3.30
N GLY A 12 -4.17 -8.90 1.98
CA GLY A 12 -5.28 -9.53 1.26
C GLY A 12 -6.32 -8.52 0.81
N GLU A 13 -7.12 -8.87 -0.19
CA GLU A 13 -7.92 -7.91 -0.97
C GLU A 13 -8.81 -6.98 -0.11
N GLU A 14 -9.55 -7.56 0.84
CA GLU A 14 -10.43 -6.78 1.74
C GLU A 14 -9.65 -5.85 2.66
N LEU A 15 -8.56 -6.33 3.27
CA LEU A 15 -7.73 -5.51 4.17
C LEU A 15 -6.89 -4.49 3.40
N ASN A 16 -6.42 -4.82 2.19
CA ASN A 16 -5.73 -3.87 1.31
C ASN A 16 -6.63 -2.67 0.99
N MET A 17 -7.90 -2.92 0.66
CA MET A 17 -8.90 -1.88 0.45
C MET A 17 -9.20 -1.09 1.72
N TYR A 18 -9.28 -1.76 2.88
CA TYR A 18 -9.48 -1.09 4.16
C TYR A 18 -8.36 -0.07 4.46
N GLU A 19 -7.09 -0.46 4.25
CA GLU A 19 -5.94 0.42 4.45
C GLU A 19 -5.95 1.61 3.47
N VAL A 20 -6.40 1.41 2.22
CA VAL A 20 -6.57 2.49 1.23
C VAL A 20 -7.62 3.50 1.71
N VAL A 21 -8.83 3.03 2.02
CA VAL A 21 -9.93 3.91 2.46
C VAL A 21 -9.53 4.66 3.73
N PHE A 22 -8.88 3.98 4.68
CA PHE A 22 -8.37 4.63 5.88
C PHE A 22 -7.37 5.74 5.54
N MET A 23 -6.46 5.51 4.59
CA MET A 23 -5.49 6.52 4.18
C MET A 23 -6.10 7.71 3.44
N GLU A 24 -7.17 7.52 2.66
CA GLU A 24 -7.86 8.61 1.95
C GLU A 24 -8.50 9.63 2.92
N ASP A 25 -8.89 9.19 4.11
CA ASP A 25 -9.44 10.05 5.17
C ASP A 25 -8.35 10.82 5.94
N LEU A 26 -7.07 10.51 5.73
CA LEU A 26 -5.94 11.15 6.42
C LEU A 26 -5.35 12.31 5.62
N ASN A 27 -4.86 13.32 6.33
CA ASN A 27 -3.96 14.31 5.73
C ASN A 27 -2.58 13.68 5.42
N TYR A 28 -1.80 14.35 4.58
CA TYR A 28 -0.51 13.82 4.11
C TYR A 28 0.50 13.48 5.23
N GLU A 29 0.52 14.24 6.32
CA GLU A 29 1.42 13.95 7.46
C GLU A 29 0.97 12.73 8.26
N ASP A 30 -0.33 12.53 8.41
CA ASP A 30 -0.87 11.35 9.08
C ASP A 30 -0.81 10.09 8.20
N GLN A 31 -0.93 10.24 6.87
CA GLN A 31 -0.63 9.19 5.89
C GLN A 31 0.80 8.65 6.10
N LYS A 32 1.82 9.53 6.16
CA LYS A 32 3.21 9.12 6.42
C LYS A 32 3.38 8.36 7.74
N LYS A 33 2.72 8.83 8.81
CA LYS A 33 2.78 8.12 10.12
C LYS A 33 2.14 6.74 10.02
N HIS A 34 1.04 6.61 9.29
CA HIS A 34 0.32 5.36 9.12
C HIS A 34 1.15 4.34 8.33
N VAL A 35 1.68 4.70 7.16
CA VAL A 35 2.56 3.78 6.41
C VAL A 35 3.84 3.44 7.16
N LYS A 36 4.43 4.38 7.92
CA LYS A 36 5.57 4.08 8.78
C LYS A 36 5.21 3.04 9.85
N LYS A 37 3.99 3.08 10.39
CA LYS A 37 3.48 2.07 11.33
C LYS A 37 3.33 0.71 10.63
N LEU A 38 2.63 0.66 9.49
CA LEU A 38 2.44 -0.58 8.72
C LEU A 38 3.77 -1.24 8.33
N TRP A 39 4.73 -0.45 7.86
CA TRP A 39 6.07 -0.91 7.52
C TRP A 39 6.82 -1.46 8.74
N LYS A 40 6.72 -0.82 9.91
CA LYS A 40 7.35 -1.33 11.15
C LYS A 40 6.73 -2.62 11.67
N GLU A 41 5.43 -2.81 11.46
CA GLU A 41 4.72 -4.02 11.89
C GLU A 41 5.10 -5.22 11.03
N ASP A 42 5.06 -5.08 9.71
CA ASP A 42 5.46 -6.13 8.77
C ASP A 42 5.94 -5.50 7.44
N PRO A 43 7.26 -5.30 7.26
CA PRO A 43 7.81 -4.67 6.06
C PRO A 43 7.42 -5.42 4.78
N LYS A 44 7.36 -6.76 4.85
CA LYS A 44 7.06 -7.59 3.69
C LYS A 44 5.62 -7.35 3.24
N LYS A 45 4.65 -7.42 4.16
CA LYS A 45 3.24 -7.15 3.84
C LYS A 45 3.03 -5.72 3.35
N TYR A 46 3.71 -4.75 3.98
CA TYR A 46 3.64 -3.37 3.52
C TYR A 46 4.13 -3.22 2.06
N TYR A 47 5.27 -3.81 1.69
CA TYR A 47 5.77 -3.72 0.31
C TYR A 47 4.85 -4.41 -0.69
N GLU A 48 4.31 -5.58 -0.35
CA GLU A 48 3.32 -6.25 -1.20
C GLU A 48 2.01 -5.44 -1.35
N TRP A 49 1.58 -4.74 -0.28
CA TRP A 49 0.44 -3.82 -0.34
C TRP A 49 0.74 -2.56 -1.16
N LYS A 50 1.93 -1.98 -1.03
CA LYS A 50 2.40 -0.85 -1.86
C LYS A 50 2.41 -1.22 -3.34
N GLU A 51 2.95 -2.38 -3.70
CA GLU A 51 2.90 -2.90 -5.07
C GLU A 51 1.46 -3.05 -5.56
N TRP A 52 0.59 -3.63 -4.73
CA TRP A 52 -0.83 -3.77 -5.05
C TRP A 52 -1.48 -2.39 -5.28
N CYS A 53 -1.22 -1.39 -4.44
CA CYS A 53 -1.72 -0.03 -4.64
C CYS A 53 -1.26 0.56 -5.97
N ILE A 54 0.01 0.39 -6.33
CA ILE A 54 0.56 0.88 -7.61
C ILE A 54 -0.08 0.16 -8.81
N GLU A 55 -0.22 -1.17 -8.75
CA GLU A 55 -0.85 -1.99 -9.80
C GLU A 55 -2.30 -1.60 -10.06
N TRP A 56 -3.04 -1.26 -9.00
CA TRP A 56 -4.46 -0.91 -9.04
C TRP A 56 -4.73 0.61 -9.02
N ASN A 57 -3.68 1.43 -9.18
CA ASN A 57 -3.73 2.90 -9.09
C ASN A 57 -4.46 3.44 -7.85
N GLN A 58 -4.29 2.77 -6.72
CA GLN A 58 -4.76 3.22 -5.41
C GLN A 58 -3.72 4.15 -4.78
N LEU A 59 -4.19 5.19 -4.09
CA LEU A 59 -3.34 6.21 -3.45
C LEU A 59 -2.27 6.82 -4.38
N PRO A 60 -2.60 7.23 -5.63
CA PRO A 60 -1.60 7.66 -6.62
C PRO A 60 -0.86 8.94 -6.20
N SER A 61 -1.47 9.80 -5.38
CA SER A 61 -0.80 10.98 -4.82
C SER A 61 0.29 10.64 -3.80
N PHE A 62 0.23 9.44 -3.20
CA PHE A 62 1.17 8.99 -2.19
C PHE A 62 2.23 8.05 -2.79
N PHE A 63 1.81 7.00 -3.51
CA PHE A 63 2.69 5.97 -4.07
C PHE A 63 3.01 6.14 -5.56
N GLY A 64 2.39 7.09 -6.25
CA GLY A 64 2.47 7.20 -7.70
C GLY A 64 1.62 6.15 -8.41
N THR A 65 1.85 6.02 -9.72
CA THR A 65 1.12 5.07 -10.59
C THR A 65 2.09 4.01 -11.12
N HIS A 66 1.55 3.00 -11.82
CA HIS A 66 2.39 1.98 -12.46
C HIS A 66 3.47 2.57 -13.39
N ASP A 67 3.12 3.62 -14.16
CA ASP A 67 4.03 4.27 -15.11
C ASP A 67 4.98 5.26 -14.43
N ASN A 68 4.61 5.78 -13.25
CA ASN A 68 5.38 6.79 -12.53
C ASN A 68 5.27 6.56 -11.02
N PRO A 69 5.94 5.52 -10.47
CA PRO A 69 5.91 5.23 -9.04
C PRO A 69 6.71 6.29 -8.28
N ILE A 70 6.20 6.67 -7.10
CA ILE A 70 6.91 7.55 -6.17
C ILE A 70 7.77 6.68 -5.27
N ASP A 71 9.09 6.89 -5.33
CA ASP A 71 10.01 6.23 -4.42
C ASP A 71 9.91 6.89 -3.03
N ILE A 72 9.70 6.07 -2.01
CA ILE A 72 9.53 6.50 -0.63
C ILE A 72 10.55 5.74 0.19
N ASP A 73 11.42 6.47 0.88
CA ASP A 73 12.33 5.87 1.85
C ASP A 73 11.59 5.71 3.18
N GLU A 74 11.01 4.53 3.42
CA GLU A 74 10.21 4.27 4.63
C GLU A 74 11.01 4.38 5.94
N SER A 75 12.34 4.27 5.87
CA SER A 75 13.21 4.48 7.03
C SER A 75 13.32 5.96 7.43
N LYS A 76 13.02 6.87 6.50
CA LYS A 76 13.08 8.33 6.67
C LYS A 76 11.71 9.00 6.80
N LEU A 77 10.62 8.26 6.64
CA LEU A 77 9.26 8.69 7.01
C LEU A 77 9.17 9.01 8.50
#